data_AF-A0A9Q0PC54-F1
#
_entry.id   AF-A0A9Q0PC54-F1
#
_cell.length_a   1.000
_cell.length_b   1.000
_cell.length_c   1.000
_cell.angle_alpha   90.00
_cell.angle_beta   90.00
_cell.angle_gamma   90.00
#
_symmetry.space_group_name_H-M   'P 1'
#
loop_
_entity.id
_entity.type
_entity.pdbx_description
1 polymer ?
#
loop_
_entity_poly.entity_id
_entity_poly.type
_entity_poly.pdbx_seq_one_letter_code
_entity_poly.pdbx_strand_id
1 'polypeptide(L)'
;MGYTSIKVSVITLGNFFMLFVTFTSILNPIFASKICEFPAIFNLGDSNSDTGTLSAAFTPPNSPYGDTYFHMPSGRFSDGRLIIDFVAKSFDLPFLSAYLNSLGTSYTHGANFASARGTIRFPSPIIPANGGYSPFYLDVQYQQFLQFKERSQIIRKQGGKFAKLMPEEEYFREALYTFDIGHNDIGDGIFRNMSIEEVKASVPDIVNTFSIYVKNIYKLGGRSFWIHGTGPIGCLAYVLTAFPSAEKDSAGCAKQYNEVARYFNYKLKGGCLSVKERSSFSCINIRRSVSCEIFSIR
;
A
#
# COMPACT_ATOMS: atom_id res chain seq x y z
N MET A 1 -55.39 42.66 -59.24
CA MET A 1 -54.13 43.27 -58.76
C MET A 1 -54.18 43.31 -57.23
N GLY A 2 -53.32 42.72 -56.42
CA GLY A 2 -52.27 41.72 -56.58
C GLY A 2 -52.04 41.07 -55.20
N TYR A 3 -51.71 39.78 -55.15
CA TYR A 3 -51.35 39.08 -53.91
C TYR A 3 -49.82 38.97 -53.83
N THR A 4 -49.25 39.54 -52.78
CA THR A 4 -47.82 39.57 -52.49
C THR A 4 -47.35 38.23 -51.92
N SER A 5 -46.39 37.60 -52.60
CA SER A 5 -45.72 36.37 -52.13
C SER A 5 -44.63 36.73 -51.12
N ILE A 6 -44.72 36.24 -49.88
CA ILE A 6 -43.66 36.33 -48.88
C ILE A 6 -42.72 35.13 -49.10
N LYS A 7 -41.51 35.41 -49.64
CA LYS A 7 -40.40 34.45 -49.63
C LYS A 7 -39.80 34.40 -48.22
N VAL A 8 -40.03 33.31 -47.49
CA VAL A 8 -39.26 33.02 -46.28
C VAL A 8 -37.86 32.55 -46.72
N SER A 9 -36.86 33.36 -46.41
CA SER A 9 -35.44 33.06 -46.66
C SER A 9 -35.02 31.80 -45.90
N VAL A 10 -34.55 30.79 -46.63
CA VAL A 10 -33.99 29.51 -46.12
C VAL A 10 -32.59 29.71 -45.48
N ILE A 11 -32.15 30.95 -45.25
CA ILE A 11 -30.77 31.27 -44.88
C ILE A 11 -30.54 31.21 -43.36
N THR A 12 -31.58 31.10 -42.53
CA THR A 12 -31.43 31.10 -41.05
C THR A 12 -31.35 29.72 -40.39
N LEU A 13 -31.44 28.60 -41.12
CA LEU A 13 -31.22 27.26 -40.54
C LEU A 13 -29.77 26.76 -40.64
N GLY A 14 -28.96 27.24 -41.58
CA GLY A 14 -27.59 26.76 -41.79
C GLY A 14 -26.59 27.16 -40.70
N ASN A 15 -26.77 28.34 -40.10
CA ASN A 15 -25.84 28.86 -39.10
C ASN A 15 -26.06 28.31 -37.68
N PHE A 16 -27.23 27.74 -37.38
CA PHE A 16 -27.46 27.07 -36.10
C PHE A 16 -26.88 25.65 -36.06
N PHE A 17 -26.76 24.99 -37.23
CA PHE A 17 -26.21 23.64 -37.31
C PHE A 17 -24.68 23.61 -37.19
N MET A 18 -23.97 24.63 -37.74
CA MET A 18 -22.51 24.75 -37.62
C MET A 18 -22.02 25.12 -36.21
N LEU A 19 -22.84 25.82 -35.42
CA LEU A 19 -22.55 26.10 -34.00
C LEU A 19 -22.75 24.87 -33.10
N PHE A 20 -23.63 23.93 -33.49
CA PHE A 20 -23.82 22.69 -32.73
C PHE A 20 -22.71 21.67 -32.99
N VAL A 21 -22.20 21.59 -34.24
CA VAL A 21 -21.11 20.66 -34.60
C VAL A 21 -19.75 21.11 -34.05
N THR A 22 -19.54 22.42 -33.88
CA THR A 22 -18.33 22.94 -33.24
C THR A 22 -18.36 22.83 -31.71
N PHE A 23 -19.54 22.81 -31.09
CA PHE A 23 -19.66 22.60 -29.63
C PHE A 23 -19.48 21.13 -29.21
N THR A 24 -19.80 20.17 -30.07
CA THR A 24 -19.52 18.74 -29.81
C THR A 24 -18.05 18.34 -30.01
N SER A 25 -17.21 19.25 -30.52
CA SER A 25 -15.76 19.02 -30.70
C SER A 25 -14.92 19.50 -29.51
N ILE A 26 -15.56 20.09 -28.49
CA ILE A 26 -14.97 20.35 -27.16
C ILE A 26 -15.49 19.31 -26.16
N LEU A 27 -15.78 18.10 -26.63
CA LEU A 27 -15.82 16.94 -25.75
C LEU A 27 -14.43 16.82 -25.14
N ASN A 28 -14.40 16.99 -23.83
CA ASN A 28 -13.26 16.85 -22.94
C ASN A 28 -12.17 15.96 -23.54
N PRO A 29 -10.88 16.30 -23.43
CA PRO A 29 -9.91 15.22 -23.33
C PRO A 29 -10.36 14.44 -22.11
N ILE A 30 -11.12 13.37 -22.33
CA ILE A 30 -11.04 12.19 -21.50
C ILE A 30 -9.56 11.90 -21.61
N PHE A 31 -8.79 12.41 -20.66
CA PHE A 31 -7.59 11.75 -20.24
C PHE A 31 -8.08 10.33 -20.07
N ALA A 32 -7.77 9.47 -21.04
CA ALA A 32 -7.84 8.05 -20.83
C ALA A 32 -6.92 7.86 -19.64
N SER A 33 -7.52 7.88 -18.45
CA SER A 33 -6.91 7.37 -17.24
C SER A 33 -6.42 6.01 -17.69
N LYS A 34 -5.11 5.86 -17.90
CA LYS A 34 -4.53 4.55 -18.17
C LYS A 34 -5.12 3.65 -17.10
N ILE A 35 -5.90 2.66 -17.53
CA ILE A 35 -6.39 1.65 -16.61
C ILE A 35 -5.12 1.03 -16.05
N CYS A 36 -4.91 1.20 -14.74
CA CYS A 36 -3.78 0.58 -14.08
C CYS A 36 -4.14 -0.88 -13.89
N GLU A 37 -3.67 -1.72 -14.80
CA GLU A 37 -3.81 -3.15 -14.68
C GLU A 37 -2.53 -3.70 -14.06
N PHE A 38 -2.68 -4.38 -12.93
CA PHE A 38 -1.58 -5.02 -12.22
C PHE A 38 -1.81 -6.52 -12.24
N PRO A 39 -0.93 -7.33 -12.85
CA PRO A 39 -1.12 -8.78 -12.88
C PRO A 39 -0.75 -9.45 -11.55
N ALA A 40 -0.03 -8.75 -10.67
CA ALA A 40 0.38 -9.24 -9.36
C ALA A 40 0.59 -8.09 -8.37
N ILE A 41 0.55 -8.43 -7.08
CA ILE A 41 0.89 -7.53 -5.97
C ILE A 41 1.96 -8.19 -5.10
N PHE A 42 3.02 -7.45 -4.80
CA PHE A 42 4.03 -7.85 -3.81
C PHE A 42 3.98 -6.89 -2.64
N ASN A 43 3.50 -7.38 -1.49
CA ASN A 43 3.27 -6.55 -0.30
C ASN A 43 4.36 -6.76 0.74
N LEU A 44 4.90 -5.67 1.29
CA LEU A 44 5.77 -5.66 2.46
C LEU A 44 5.11 -4.76 3.51
N GLY A 45 5.26 -5.06 4.80
CA GLY A 45 4.50 -4.31 5.79
C GLY A 45 4.49 -4.86 7.20
N ASP A 46 3.55 -4.33 7.96
CA ASP A 46 3.24 -4.72 9.32
C ASP A 46 1.85 -5.38 9.46
N SER A 47 1.25 -5.30 10.65
CA SER A 47 -0.04 -5.93 10.98
C SER A 47 -1.20 -5.39 10.15
N ASN A 48 -1.12 -4.18 9.60
CA ASN A 48 -2.20 -3.60 8.80
C ASN A 48 -2.40 -4.32 7.46
N SER A 49 -1.37 -5.07 7.02
CA SER A 49 -1.40 -5.82 5.78
C SER A 49 -0.93 -7.27 5.91
N ASP A 50 -0.62 -7.76 7.11
CA ASP A 50 -0.21 -9.15 7.34
C ASP A 50 -1.36 -10.16 7.11
N THR A 51 -1.25 -10.95 6.05
CA THR A 51 -2.24 -11.99 5.68
C THR A 51 -1.99 -13.35 6.34
N GLY A 52 -1.09 -13.44 7.33
CA GLY A 52 -0.82 -14.66 8.09
C GLY A 52 0.64 -15.02 8.30
N THR A 53 1.60 -14.16 7.95
CA THR A 53 3.05 -14.40 8.09
C THR A 53 3.43 -14.64 9.55
N LEU A 54 3.01 -13.76 10.47
CA LEU A 54 3.34 -13.94 11.89
C LEU A 54 2.66 -15.20 12.45
N SER A 55 1.40 -15.44 12.05
CA SER A 55 0.64 -16.62 12.42
C SER A 55 1.27 -17.93 11.94
N ALA A 56 1.83 -17.96 10.73
CA ALA A 56 2.47 -19.14 10.16
C ALA A 56 3.81 -19.46 10.83
N ALA A 57 4.52 -18.43 11.31
CA ALA A 57 5.80 -18.59 12.01
C ALA A 57 5.65 -18.89 13.51
N PHE A 58 4.59 -18.39 14.14
CA PHE A 58 4.37 -18.45 15.58
C PHE A 58 2.97 -18.97 15.92
N THR A 59 2.24 -18.27 16.78
CA THR A 59 0.90 -18.65 17.22
C THR A 59 -0.12 -17.79 16.49
N PRO A 60 -1.17 -18.39 15.89
CA PRO A 60 -2.26 -17.64 15.29
C PRO A 60 -2.95 -16.76 16.35
N PRO A 61 -3.39 -15.55 15.96
CA PRO A 61 -4.29 -14.78 16.81
C PRO A 61 -5.66 -15.52 16.92
N ASN A 62 -6.24 -15.55 18.13
CA ASN A 62 -7.50 -16.24 18.43
C ASN A 62 -8.75 -15.40 18.06
N SER A 63 -9.96 -15.74 18.49
CA SER A 63 -11.10 -14.82 18.33
C SER A 63 -10.77 -13.43 18.93
N PRO A 64 -11.13 -12.31 18.27
CA PRO A 64 -12.08 -12.20 17.14
C PRO A 64 -11.46 -12.30 15.74
N TYR A 65 -10.19 -12.71 15.61
CA TYR A 65 -9.40 -12.54 14.39
C TYR A 65 -9.78 -13.47 13.23
N GLY A 66 -10.80 -13.05 12.47
CA GLY A 66 -11.35 -13.72 11.29
C GLY A 66 -12.85 -14.02 11.38
N ASP A 67 -13.48 -13.71 12.52
CA ASP A 67 -14.86 -14.10 12.85
C ASP A 67 -15.91 -13.55 11.86
N THR A 68 -15.73 -12.33 11.32
CA THR A 68 -16.78 -11.65 10.54
C THR A 68 -16.75 -11.94 9.05
N TYR A 69 -15.58 -12.19 8.45
CA TYR A 69 -15.47 -12.46 7.01
C TYR A 69 -15.02 -13.88 6.69
N PHE A 70 -14.03 -14.41 7.42
CA PHE A 70 -13.48 -15.73 7.16
C PHE A 70 -14.19 -16.83 7.95
N HIS A 71 -14.86 -16.45 9.06
CA HIS A 71 -15.58 -17.34 9.97
C HIS A 71 -14.69 -18.46 10.55
N MET A 72 -13.39 -18.20 10.63
CA MET A 72 -12.36 -19.07 11.20
C MET A 72 -11.11 -18.24 11.54
N PRO A 73 -10.20 -18.71 12.42
CA PRO A 73 -8.93 -18.05 12.67
C PRO A 73 -8.17 -17.84 11.36
N SER A 74 -8.07 -16.58 10.93
CA SER A 74 -7.55 -16.22 9.61
C SER A 74 -6.03 -16.00 9.60
N GLY A 75 -5.42 -15.94 10.78
CA GLY A 75 -4.01 -15.56 10.94
C GLY A 75 -3.75 -14.04 10.87
N ARG A 76 -4.81 -13.23 10.67
CA ARG A 76 -4.74 -11.79 10.41
C ARG A 76 -5.06 -10.99 11.67
N PHE A 77 -4.47 -9.80 11.82
CA PHE A 77 -4.81 -8.89 12.93
C PHE A 77 -6.05 -8.02 12.61
N SER A 78 -7.08 -8.67 12.07
CA SER A 78 -8.41 -8.10 11.76
C SER A 78 -9.46 -9.18 12.01
N ASP A 79 -10.69 -8.77 12.34
CA ASP A 79 -11.83 -9.69 12.43
C ASP A 79 -12.29 -10.18 11.04
N GLY A 80 -11.72 -9.63 9.98
CA GLY A 80 -11.96 -10.07 8.61
C GLY A 80 -10.88 -9.58 7.65
N ARG A 81 -11.32 -8.85 6.62
CA ARG A 81 -10.44 -8.37 5.56
C ARG A 81 -9.49 -7.26 6.02
N LEU A 82 -8.38 -7.13 5.31
CA LEU A 82 -7.39 -6.07 5.43
C LEU A 82 -7.49 -5.13 4.22
N ILE A 83 -6.92 -3.92 4.32
CA ILE A 83 -6.92 -2.96 3.20
C ILE A 83 -6.34 -3.58 1.92
N ILE A 84 -5.30 -4.40 2.05
CA ILE A 84 -4.66 -5.09 0.91
C ILE A 84 -5.63 -6.03 0.16
N ASP A 85 -6.65 -6.59 0.82
CA ASP A 85 -7.66 -7.42 0.15
C ASP A 85 -8.57 -6.59 -0.76
N PHE A 86 -8.88 -5.36 -0.35
CA PHE A 86 -9.66 -4.43 -1.18
C PHE A 86 -8.83 -3.93 -2.35
N VAL A 87 -7.54 -3.69 -2.15
CA VAL A 87 -6.61 -3.35 -3.24
C VAL A 87 -6.52 -4.50 -4.25
N ALA A 88 -6.34 -5.75 -3.79
CA ALA A 88 -6.32 -6.91 -4.68
C ALA A 88 -7.63 -7.05 -5.48
N LYS A 89 -8.79 -6.92 -4.82
CA LYS A 89 -10.09 -6.97 -5.52
C LYS A 89 -10.28 -5.84 -6.52
N SER A 90 -9.70 -4.66 -6.29
CA SER A 90 -9.82 -3.54 -7.25
C SER A 90 -9.10 -3.78 -8.57
N PHE A 91 -8.20 -4.78 -8.63
CA PHE A 91 -7.50 -5.23 -9.82
C PHE A 91 -7.94 -6.65 -10.26
N ASP A 92 -9.09 -7.13 -9.78
CA ASP A 92 -9.62 -8.47 -10.06
C ASP A 92 -8.64 -9.62 -9.69
N LEU A 93 -7.79 -9.40 -8.69
CA LEU A 93 -6.84 -10.40 -8.18
C LEU A 93 -7.40 -11.15 -6.96
N PRO A 94 -6.99 -12.41 -6.75
CA PRO A 94 -7.29 -13.12 -5.51
C PRO A 94 -6.58 -12.48 -4.31
N PHE A 95 -7.00 -12.83 -3.09
CA PHE A 95 -6.30 -12.40 -1.90
C PHE A 95 -4.88 -12.94 -1.87
N LEU A 96 -3.94 -12.07 -1.47
CA LEU A 96 -2.55 -12.46 -1.36
C LEU A 96 -2.38 -13.47 -0.23
N SER A 97 -1.54 -14.46 -0.51
CA SER A 97 -1.10 -15.41 0.51
C SER A 97 0.18 -14.92 1.18
N ALA A 98 0.31 -15.18 2.48
CA ALA A 98 1.54 -14.91 3.21
C ALA A 98 2.68 -15.80 2.69
N TYR A 99 3.88 -15.24 2.52
CA TYR A 99 5.06 -15.94 2.02
C TYR A 99 5.42 -17.20 2.84
N LEU A 100 5.11 -17.19 4.14
CA LEU A 100 5.38 -18.31 5.04
C LEU A 100 4.26 -19.36 5.07
N ASN A 101 3.17 -19.20 4.32
CA ASN A 101 2.12 -20.22 4.27
C ASN A 101 2.60 -21.46 3.52
N SER A 102 2.48 -22.63 4.17
CA SER A 102 2.96 -23.91 3.66
C SER A 102 1.92 -24.71 2.87
N LEU A 103 0.63 -24.64 3.24
CA LEU A 103 -0.43 -25.51 2.72
C LEU A 103 -1.38 -24.77 1.79
N GLY A 104 -1.63 -25.35 0.60
CA GLY A 104 -2.67 -24.88 -0.33
C GLY A 104 -2.40 -23.51 -0.97
N THR A 105 -1.18 -22.99 -0.83
CA THR A 105 -0.86 -21.64 -1.26
C THR A 105 -0.65 -21.52 -2.77
N SER A 106 -1.24 -20.48 -3.36
CA SER A 106 -0.92 -20.02 -4.71
C SER A 106 -0.29 -18.64 -4.64
N TYR A 107 0.78 -18.44 -5.41
CA TYR A 107 1.47 -17.16 -5.54
C TYR A 107 1.43 -16.63 -6.98
N THR A 108 0.55 -17.18 -7.83
CA THR A 108 0.42 -16.80 -9.26
C THR A 108 0.29 -15.29 -9.44
N HIS A 109 -0.41 -14.60 -8.54
CA HIS A 109 -0.65 -13.16 -8.56
C HIS A 109 0.13 -12.39 -7.47
N GLY A 110 1.27 -12.96 -7.06
CA GLY A 110 2.16 -12.35 -6.08
C GLY A 110 2.02 -12.93 -4.67
N ALA A 111 2.72 -12.29 -3.74
CA ALA A 111 2.93 -12.80 -2.39
C ALA A 111 2.99 -11.65 -1.37
N ASN A 112 2.64 -11.97 -0.13
CA ASN A 112 2.67 -11.03 0.97
C ASN A 112 3.78 -11.37 1.97
N PHE A 113 4.71 -10.45 2.15
CA PHE A 113 5.84 -10.54 3.06
C PHE A 113 5.64 -9.72 4.34
N ALA A 114 4.53 -8.96 4.43
CA ALA A 114 4.20 -8.22 5.64
C ALA A 114 4.05 -9.18 6.84
N SER A 115 4.49 -8.71 7.99
CA SER A 115 4.38 -9.46 9.24
C SER A 115 3.96 -8.53 10.35
N ALA A 116 2.96 -8.93 11.12
CA ALA A 116 2.48 -8.17 12.27
C ALA A 116 3.62 -7.83 13.22
N ARG A 117 3.62 -6.60 13.75
CA ARG A 117 4.72 -6.03 14.55
C ARG A 117 6.03 -5.87 13.76
N GLY A 118 5.98 -5.87 12.42
CA GLY A 118 7.12 -5.56 11.57
C GLY A 118 7.56 -4.11 11.69
N THR A 119 8.87 -3.90 11.78
CA THR A 119 9.52 -2.58 11.80
C THR A 119 10.31 -2.36 10.52
N ILE A 120 10.63 -1.11 10.20
CA ILE A 120 11.58 -0.79 9.13
C ILE A 120 13.00 -1.18 9.56
N ARG A 121 13.39 -0.78 10.77
CA ARG A 121 14.73 -1.05 11.30
C ARG A 121 14.77 -2.34 12.09
N PHE A 122 15.98 -2.82 12.39
CA PHE A 122 16.18 -3.98 13.26
C PHE A 122 15.50 -3.75 14.61
N PRO A 123 14.56 -4.61 15.02
CA PRO A 123 13.90 -4.48 16.30
C PRO A 123 14.69 -5.13 17.43
N SER A 124 14.58 -4.56 18.61
CA SER A 124 14.98 -5.20 19.87
C SER A 124 13.98 -4.74 20.92
N PRO A 125 13.41 -5.61 21.77
CA PRO A 125 13.54 -7.06 21.73
C PRO A 125 12.71 -7.69 20.58
N ILE A 126 12.99 -8.95 20.26
CA ILE A 126 12.26 -9.74 19.26
C ILE A 126 11.38 -10.78 19.97
N ILE A 127 10.20 -11.09 19.42
CA ILE A 127 9.32 -12.19 19.89
C ILE A 127 10.16 -13.48 20.03
N PRO A 128 10.00 -14.26 21.13
CA PRO A 128 8.88 -14.25 22.09
C PRO A 128 9.08 -13.38 23.33
N ALA A 129 10.12 -12.52 23.38
CA ALA A 129 10.29 -11.61 24.50
C ALA A 129 9.05 -10.71 24.70
N ASN A 130 8.70 -10.41 25.95
CA ASN A 130 7.57 -9.53 26.25
C ASN A 130 7.76 -8.15 25.59
N GLY A 131 6.72 -7.65 24.92
CA GLY A 131 6.80 -6.42 24.11
C GLY A 131 7.65 -6.55 22.84
N GLY A 132 8.17 -7.73 22.51
CA GLY A 132 9.07 -7.95 21.37
C GLY A 132 8.39 -7.78 20.02
N TYR A 133 9.12 -7.32 19.02
CA TYR A 133 8.63 -7.13 17.66
C TYR A 133 8.90 -8.35 16.78
N SER A 134 8.34 -8.35 15.57
CA SER A 134 8.52 -9.45 14.63
C SER A 134 10.00 -9.58 14.21
N PRO A 135 10.54 -10.82 14.09
CA PRO A 135 11.85 -11.03 13.47
C PRO A 135 11.83 -10.70 11.97
N PHE A 136 10.64 -10.66 11.36
CA PHE A 136 10.44 -10.29 9.97
C PHE A 136 10.27 -8.77 9.84
N TYR A 137 11.32 -8.02 10.18
CA TYR A 137 11.43 -6.58 9.88
C TYR A 137 11.78 -6.37 8.40
N LEU A 138 11.74 -5.13 7.90
CA LEU A 138 11.75 -4.83 6.47
C LEU A 138 12.93 -5.46 5.71
N ASP A 139 14.11 -5.53 6.32
CA ASP A 139 15.27 -6.22 5.72
C ASP A 139 14.97 -7.69 5.44
N VAL A 140 14.44 -8.40 6.45
CA VAL A 140 14.10 -9.82 6.33
C VAL A 140 12.97 -10.02 5.33
N GLN A 141 11.95 -9.15 5.33
CA GLN A 141 10.87 -9.19 4.32
C GLN A 141 11.43 -9.00 2.90
N TYR A 142 12.40 -8.10 2.73
CA TYR A 142 13.10 -7.92 1.46
C TYR A 142 13.94 -9.16 1.07
N GLN A 143 14.64 -9.79 2.01
CA GLN A 143 15.37 -11.04 1.75
C GLN A 143 14.42 -12.19 1.35
N GLN A 144 13.26 -12.28 1.99
CA GLN A 144 12.21 -13.23 1.62
C GLN A 144 11.70 -12.97 0.20
N PHE A 145 11.50 -11.71 -0.18
CA PHE A 145 11.14 -11.33 -1.54
C PHE A 145 12.21 -11.73 -2.57
N LEU A 146 13.49 -11.51 -2.27
CA LEU A 146 14.60 -11.96 -3.14
C LEU A 146 14.57 -13.46 -3.36
N GLN A 147 14.47 -14.24 -2.28
CA GLN A 147 14.39 -15.70 -2.34
C GLN A 147 13.15 -16.16 -3.10
N PHE A 148 12.00 -15.52 -2.87
CA PHE A 148 10.76 -15.81 -3.57
C PHE A 148 10.88 -15.58 -5.07
N LYS A 149 11.41 -14.40 -5.48
CA LYS A 149 11.60 -14.06 -6.89
C LYS A 149 12.47 -15.09 -7.59
N GLU A 150 13.61 -15.45 -7.02
CA GLU A 150 14.52 -16.42 -7.63
C GLU A 150 13.91 -17.83 -7.70
N ARG A 151 13.41 -18.34 -6.56
CA ARG A 151 12.93 -19.72 -6.47
C ARG A 151 11.65 -19.96 -7.26
N SER A 152 10.75 -18.98 -7.33
CA SER A 152 9.54 -19.08 -8.14
C SER A 152 9.86 -19.32 -9.62
N GLN A 153 10.90 -18.66 -10.14
CA GLN A 153 11.33 -18.84 -11.53
C GLN A 153 12.03 -20.19 -11.76
N ILE A 154 12.76 -20.70 -10.78
CA ILE A 154 13.31 -22.07 -10.84
C ILE A 154 12.17 -23.08 -10.96
N ILE A 155 11.15 -22.97 -10.10
CA ILE A 155 9.97 -23.86 -10.11
C ILE A 155 9.21 -23.74 -11.44
N ARG A 156 9.03 -22.51 -11.97
CA ARG A 156 8.41 -22.33 -13.29
C ARG A 156 9.18 -23.02 -14.41
N LYS A 157 10.50 -22.87 -14.45
CA LYS A 157 11.37 -23.51 -15.46
C LYS A 157 11.34 -25.03 -15.39
N GLN A 158 11.21 -25.60 -14.18
CA GLN A 158 11.04 -27.05 -13.99
C GLN A 158 9.71 -27.57 -14.55
N GLY A 159 8.68 -26.72 -14.60
CA GLY A 159 7.35 -27.07 -15.10
C GLY A 159 6.52 -27.90 -14.12
N GLY A 160 5.54 -28.64 -14.67
CA GLY A 160 4.63 -29.46 -13.88
C GLY A 160 3.57 -28.66 -13.10
N LYS A 161 2.92 -29.32 -12.13
CA LYS A 161 1.76 -28.75 -11.42
C LYS A 161 2.08 -27.50 -10.60
N PHE A 162 3.29 -27.41 -10.05
CA PHE A 162 3.70 -26.32 -9.17
C PHE A 162 4.10 -25.05 -9.94
N ALA A 163 4.52 -25.16 -11.20
CA ALA A 163 4.82 -24.00 -12.04
C ALA A 163 3.63 -23.05 -12.18
N LYS A 164 2.40 -23.61 -12.25
CA LYS A 164 1.15 -22.82 -12.35
C LYS A 164 0.81 -22.03 -11.09
N LEU A 165 1.42 -22.38 -9.95
CA LEU A 165 1.24 -21.68 -8.67
C LEU A 165 2.25 -20.55 -8.47
N MET A 166 3.17 -20.35 -9.42
CA MET A 166 4.23 -19.35 -9.36
C MET A 166 3.97 -18.22 -10.36
N PRO A 167 4.32 -16.97 -10.04
CA PRO A 167 4.09 -15.82 -10.91
C PRO A 167 4.97 -15.89 -12.17
N GLU A 168 4.44 -15.36 -13.27
CA GLU A 168 5.20 -15.15 -14.52
C GLU A 168 6.39 -14.19 -14.29
N GLU A 169 7.44 -14.30 -15.09
CA GLU A 169 8.66 -13.51 -14.90
C GLU A 169 8.40 -12.01 -15.11
N GLU A 170 7.58 -11.68 -16.11
CA GLU A 170 7.11 -10.34 -16.45
C GLU A 170 6.30 -9.68 -15.32
N TYR A 171 5.60 -10.48 -14.49
CA TYR A 171 4.79 -9.94 -13.39
C TYR A 171 5.66 -9.20 -12.37
N PHE A 172 6.93 -9.56 -12.17
CA PHE A 172 7.84 -8.81 -11.29
C PHE A 172 8.14 -7.40 -11.79
N ARG A 173 8.04 -7.15 -13.09
CA ARG A 173 8.21 -5.79 -13.63
C ARG A 173 6.90 -5.01 -13.59
N GLU A 174 5.79 -5.69 -13.84
CA GLU A 174 4.47 -5.09 -14.02
C GLU A 174 3.68 -4.98 -12.72
N ALA A 175 4.07 -5.68 -11.65
CA ALA A 175 3.36 -5.70 -10.38
C ALA A 175 3.28 -4.34 -9.66
N LEU A 176 2.28 -4.26 -8.78
CA LEU A 176 2.19 -3.24 -7.75
C LEU A 176 2.95 -3.69 -6.50
N TYR A 177 3.90 -2.85 -6.07
CA TYR A 177 4.63 -3.04 -4.81
C TYR A 177 4.01 -2.19 -3.72
N THR A 178 3.44 -2.81 -2.70
CA THR A 178 2.73 -2.11 -1.62
C THR A 178 3.55 -2.14 -0.33
N PHE A 179 3.52 -1.03 0.41
CA PHE A 179 4.18 -0.88 1.70
C PHE A 179 3.24 -0.25 2.72
N ASP A 180 3.05 -0.90 3.87
CA ASP A 180 2.42 -0.30 5.06
C ASP A 180 3.28 -0.67 6.27
N ILE A 181 4.23 0.21 6.61
CA ILE A 181 5.25 -0.04 7.63
C ILE A 181 5.80 1.26 8.22
N GLY A 182 6.32 1.17 9.45
CA GLY A 182 7.00 2.25 10.16
C GLY A 182 6.28 2.76 11.39
N HIS A 183 4.98 2.45 11.53
CA HIS A 183 4.22 2.81 12.73
C HIS A 183 4.77 2.13 14.00
N ASN A 184 5.36 0.94 13.85
CA ASN A 184 5.97 0.17 14.93
C ASN A 184 7.32 0.75 15.35
N ASP A 185 8.09 1.35 14.44
CA ASP A 185 9.34 2.05 14.77
C ASP A 185 9.07 3.29 15.63
N ILE A 186 8.00 4.03 15.31
CA ILE A 186 7.52 5.16 16.13
C ILE A 186 6.99 4.66 17.47
N GLY A 187 6.19 3.58 17.43
CA GLY A 187 5.66 2.93 18.62
C GLY A 187 6.77 2.48 19.57
N ASP A 188 7.83 1.84 19.07
CA ASP A 188 8.95 1.38 19.89
C ASP A 188 9.57 2.53 20.70
N GLY A 189 9.83 3.66 20.06
CA GLY A 189 10.36 4.83 20.77
C GLY A 189 9.40 5.33 21.87
N ILE A 190 8.12 5.46 21.56
CA ILE A 190 7.09 5.91 22.51
C ILE A 190 6.99 4.97 23.72
N PHE A 191 6.93 3.66 23.50
CA PHE A 191 6.74 2.66 24.56
C PHE A 191 8.02 2.36 25.35
N ARG A 192 9.17 2.91 24.92
CA ARG A 192 10.44 2.87 25.65
C ARG A 192 10.74 4.16 26.41
N ASN A 193 9.73 4.99 26.64
CA ASN A 193 9.85 6.26 27.36
C ASN A 193 10.82 7.26 26.70
N MET A 194 11.04 7.18 25.38
CA MET A 194 11.71 8.27 24.68
C MET A 194 10.81 9.51 24.68
N SER A 195 11.40 10.69 24.78
CA SER A 195 10.71 11.96 24.57
C SER A 195 10.20 12.07 23.13
N ILE A 196 9.18 12.91 22.91
CA ILE A 196 8.61 13.15 21.58
C ILE A 196 9.68 13.67 20.61
N GLU A 197 10.60 14.48 21.10
CA GLU A 197 11.74 15.03 20.39
C GLU A 197 12.71 13.94 19.94
N GLU A 198 13.05 13.00 20.83
CA GLU A 198 13.91 11.86 20.50
C GLU A 198 13.24 10.92 19.47
N VAL A 199 11.93 10.66 19.60
CA VAL A 199 11.20 9.87 18.61
C VAL A 199 11.17 10.60 17.26
N LYS A 200 10.95 11.92 17.23
CA LYS A 200 11.04 12.70 15.98
C LYS A 200 12.46 12.70 15.41
N ALA A 201 13.49 12.70 16.24
CA ALA A 201 14.88 12.64 15.80
C ALA A 201 15.24 11.31 15.12
N SER A 202 14.55 10.20 15.43
CA SER A 202 14.78 8.91 14.77
C SER A 202 14.08 8.78 13.40
N VAL A 203 13.04 9.57 13.13
CA VAL A 203 12.24 9.50 11.89
C VAL A 203 13.07 9.63 10.60
N PRO A 204 14.03 10.58 10.47
CA PRO A 204 14.87 10.65 9.28
C PRO A 204 15.65 9.36 8.99
N ASP A 205 16.21 8.73 10.02
CA ASP A 205 16.92 7.45 9.90
C ASP A 205 15.97 6.34 9.42
N ILE A 206 14.81 6.21 10.07
CA ILE A 206 13.77 5.25 9.68
C ILE A 206 13.38 5.40 8.20
N VAL A 207 13.09 6.64 7.76
CA VAL A 207 12.69 6.92 6.37
C VAL A 207 13.84 6.67 5.38
N ASN A 208 15.08 6.96 5.77
CA ASN A 208 16.25 6.69 4.94
C ASN A 208 16.44 5.17 4.74
N THR A 209 16.33 4.38 5.81
CA THR A 209 16.36 2.91 5.74
C THR A 209 15.24 2.38 4.85
N PHE A 210 14.01 2.84 5.01
CA PHE A 210 12.90 2.47 4.13
C PHE A 210 13.20 2.77 2.66
N SER A 211 13.73 3.96 2.38
CA SER A 211 14.05 4.40 1.01
C SER A 211 15.12 3.53 0.35
N ILE A 212 16.01 2.88 1.11
CA ILE A 212 16.99 1.92 0.57
C ILE A 212 16.27 0.71 -0.03
N TYR A 213 15.31 0.12 0.69
CA TYR A 213 14.59 -1.07 0.23
C TYR A 213 13.71 -0.78 -0.99
N VAL A 214 13.04 0.37 -1.01
CA VAL A 214 12.28 0.81 -2.20
C VAL A 214 13.22 0.94 -3.41
N LYS A 215 14.39 1.56 -3.25
CA LYS A 215 15.40 1.66 -4.33
C LYS A 215 15.92 0.28 -4.76
N ASN A 216 16.09 -0.65 -3.83
CA ASN A 216 16.55 -2.00 -4.14
C ASN A 216 15.50 -2.76 -4.95
N ILE A 217 14.22 -2.72 -4.57
CA ILE A 217 13.14 -3.31 -5.38
C ILE A 217 13.05 -2.66 -6.77
N TYR A 218 13.25 -1.35 -6.86
CA TYR A 218 13.31 -0.65 -8.15
C TYR A 218 14.47 -1.18 -9.04
N LYS A 219 15.67 -1.35 -8.46
CA LYS A 219 16.82 -1.95 -9.17
C LYS A 219 16.55 -3.38 -9.64
N LEU A 220 15.69 -4.12 -8.94
CA LEU A 220 15.28 -5.47 -9.30
C LEU A 220 14.20 -5.55 -10.38
N GLY A 221 13.73 -4.40 -10.89
CA GLY A 221 12.75 -4.32 -11.99
C GLY A 221 11.40 -3.75 -11.59
N GLY A 222 11.11 -3.56 -10.30
CA GLY A 222 9.83 -3.01 -9.86
C GLY A 222 9.62 -1.56 -10.30
N ARG A 223 8.39 -1.22 -10.73
CA ARG A 223 8.09 0.11 -11.30
C ARG A 223 6.94 0.85 -10.63
N SER A 224 5.98 0.12 -10.09
CA SER A 224 4.77 0.70 -9.51
C SER A 224 4.75 0.49 -8.01
N PHE A 225 4.68 1.59 -7.25
CA PHE A 225 4.80 1.57 -5.80
C PHE A 225 3.60 2.27 -5.16
N TRP A 226 3.04 1.64 -4.15
CA TRP A 226 2.02 2.23 -3.29
C TRP A 226 2.54 2.21 -1.85
N ILE A 227 2.75 3.39 -1.28
CA ILE A 227 3.40 3.53 0.03
C ILE A 227 2.45 4.22 1.00
N HIS A 228 1.92 3.44 1.94
CA HIS A 228 1.02 3.92 2.97
C HIS A 228 1.78 4.78 3.99
N GLY A 229 1.19 5.92 4.32
CA GLY A 229 1.58 6.68 5.50
C GLY A 229 0.99 6.03 6.76
N THR A 230 1.58 6.36 7.90
CA THR A 230 1.07 5.98 9.21
C THR A 230 -0.22 6.73 9.55
N GLY A 231 -1.21 6.02 10.07
CA GLY A 231 -2.45 6.60 10.61
C GLY A 231 -2.22 7.44 11.88
N PRO A 232 -3.29 8.02 12.46
CA PRO A 232 -3.18 8.81 13.68
C PRO A 232 -2.93 7.90 14.90
N ILE A 233 -1.65 7.62 15.20
CA ILE A 233 -1.23 6.72 16.30
C ILE A 233 -1.81 7.13 17.66
N GLY A 234 -1.96 8.43 17.91
CA GLY A 234 -2.54 8.96 19.14
C GLY A 234 -4.01 8.60 19.36
N CYS A 235 -4.71 8.13 18.32
CA CYS A 235 -6.09 7.66 18.41
C CYS A 235 -6.20 6.16 18.72
N LEU A 236 -5.09 5.42 18.72
CA LEU A 236 -5.12 3.98 18.95
C LEU A 236 -5.48 3.71 20.42
N ALA A 237 -6.43 2.80 20.65
CA ALA A 237 -6.94 2.49 21.98
C ALA A 237 -5.81 2.14 22.97
N TYR A 238 -4.83 1.33 22.53
CA TYR A 238 -3.70 0.96 23.40
C TYR A 238 -2.78 2.13 23.75
N VAL A 239 -2.67 3.15 22.88
CA VAL A 239 -1.92 4.39 23.19
C VAL A 239 -2.68 5.23 24.20
N LEU A 240 -4.00 5.38 24.05
CA LEU A 240 -4.83 6.13 24.99
C LEU A 240 -4.86 5.48 26.37
N THR A 241 -4.88 4.14 26.44
CA THR A 241 -4.79 3.37 27.69
C THR A 241 -3.42 3.48 28.34
N ALA A 242 -2.33 3.40 27.58
CA ALA A 242 -0.98 3.48 28.11
C ALA A 242 -0.60 4.89 28.57
N PHE A 243 -1.14 5.92 27.91
CA PHE A 243 -0.84 7.33 28.18
C PHE A 243 -2.13 8.13 28.45
N PRO A 244 -2.84 7.85 29.57
CA PRO A 244 -4.12 8.49 29.88
C PRO A 244 -3.97 10.00 30.08
N SER A 245 -2.84 10.45 30.63
CA SER A 245 -2.55 11.87 30.92
C SER A 245 -2.07 12.69 29.71
N ALA A 246 -1.92 12.08 28.53
CA ALA A 246 -1.50 12.81 27.34
C ALA A 246 -2.57 13.85 26.92
N GLU A 247 -2.14 15.06 26.54
CA GLU A 247 -3.01 16.11 26.00
C GLU A 247 -3.85 15.55 24.85
N LYS A 248 -5.18 15.74 24.91
CA LYS A 248 -6.10 15.28 23.87
C LYS A 248 -6.40 16.40 22.88
N ASP A 249 -6.45 16.06 21.59
CA ASP A 249 -7.00 16.94 20.56
C ASP A 249 -8.54 16.95 20.60
N SER A 250 -9.18 17.72 19.71
CA SER A 250 -10.64 17.84 19.65
C SER A 250 -11.36 16.54 19.28
N ALA A 251 -10.64 15.54 18.77
CA ALA A 251 -11.17 14.21 18.48
C ALA A 251 -10.93 13.21 19.63
N GLY A 252 -10.37 13.66 20.76
CA GLY A 252 -10.06 12.82 21.91
C GLY A 252 -8.77 11.99 21.76
N CYS A 253 -7.97 12.24 20.72
CA CYS A 253 -6.74 11.51 20.48
C CYS A 253 -5.55 12.16 21.18
N ALA A 254 -4.56 11.38 21.59
CA ALA A 254 -3.34 11.90 22.20
C ALA A 254 -2.52 12.69 21.17
N LYS A 255 -2.58 14.02 21.30
CA LYS A 255 -2.15 15.01 20.29
C LYS A 255 -0.69 14.86 19.90
N GLN A 256 0.20 14.76 20.89
CA GLN A 256 1.64 14.68 20.68
C GLN A 256 2.05 13.46 19.84
N TYR A 257 1.41 12.30 20.00
CA TYR A 257 1.72 11.11 19.19
C TYR A 257 1.20 11.24 17.75
N ASN A 258 0.05 11.91 17.57
CA ASN A 258 -0.45 12.28 16.25
C ASN A 258 0.48 13.27 15.52
N GLU A 259 1.21 14.12 16.24
CA GLU A 259 2.22 15.01 15.65
C GLU A 259 3.43 14.23 15.14
N VAL A 260 3.89 13.23 15.88
CA VAL A 260 4.97 12.34 15.42
C VAL A 260 4.55 11.57 14.16
N ALA A 261 3.34 11.01 14.13
CA ALA A 261 2.78 10.34 12.96
C ALA A 261 2.73 11.27 11.73
N ARG A 262 2.28 12.52 11.91
CA ARG A 262 2.29 13.54 10.84
C ARG A 262 3.70 13.87 10.37
N TYR A 263 4.65 14.00 11.29
CA TYR A 263 6.05 14.26 10.96
C TYR A 263 6.69 13.12 10.17
N PHE A 264 6.43 11.87 10.58
CA PHE A 264 6.83 10.68 9.82
C PHE A 264 6.27 10.69 8.40
N ASN A 265 4.97 10.93 8.23
CA ASN A 265 4.35 11.00 6.91
C ASN A 265 4.93 12.12 6.03
N TYR A 266 5.24 13.27 6.63
CA TYR A 266 5.91 14.37 5.95
C TYR A 266 7.29 13.95 5.43
N LYS A 267 8.11 13.30 6.27
CA LYS A 267 9.43 12.81 5.88
C LYS A 267 9.36 11.66 4.88
N LEU A 268 8.42 10.73 5.05
CA LEU A 268 8.17 9.62 4.12
C LEU A 268 7.84 10.13 2.72
N LYS A 269 6.98 11.16 2.62
CA LYS A 269 6.70 11.83 1.34
C LYS A 269 7.96 12.43 0.71
N GLY A 270 8.82 13.07 1.51
CA GLY A 270 10.11 13.58 1.03
C GLY A 270 11.06 12.48 0.54
N GLY A 271 11.16 11.37 1.29
CA GLY A 271 11.97 10.20 0.91
C GLY A 271 11.53 9.59 -0.42
N CYS A 272 10.22 9.40 -0.58
CA CYS A 272 9.56 9.01 -1.83
C CYS A 272 9.95 9.91 -3.03
N LEU A 273 9.87 11.23 -2.86
CA LEU A 273 10.21 12.19 -3.93
C LEU A 273 11.70 12.13 -4.29
N SER A 274 12.58 11.94 -3.31
CA SER A 274 14.02 11.79 -3.56
C SER A 274 14.36 10.53 -4.38
N VAL A 275 13.54 9.48 -4.27
CA VAL A 275 13.65 8.28 -5.11
C VAL A 275 13.16 8.60 -6.52
N LYS A 276 12.06 9.36 -6.64
CA LYS A 276 11.48 9.81 -7.91
C LYS A 276 12.39 10.71 -8.75
N GLU A 277 13.08 11.67 -8.16
CA GLU A 277 14.00 12.53 -8.94
C GLU A 277 15.13 11.74 -9.63
N ARG A 278 15.37 10.50 -9.17
CA ARG A 278 16.36 9.58 -9.73
C ARG A 278 15.76 8.43 -10.55
N SER A 279 14.43 8.36 -10.72
CA SER A 279 13.73 7.25 -11.39
C SER A 279 12.27 7.56 -11.80
N SER A 280 11.73 6.89 -12.83
CA SER A 280 10.33 7.04 -13.28
C SER A 280 9.31 6.42 -12.29
N PHE A 281 9.26 6.96 -11.08
CA PHE A 281 8.64 6.37 -9.90
C PHE A 281 7.38 7.15 -9.47
N SER A 282 6.37 6.44 -8.96
CA SER A 282 5.15 7.04 -8.40
C SER A 282 5.01 6.62 -6.95
N CYS A 283 4.99 7.57 -6.01
CA CYS A 283 4.57 7.34 -4.64
C CYS A 283 3.16 7.90 -4.44
N ILE A 284 2.24 7.05 -4.00
CA ILE A 284 0.89 7.45 -3.61
C ILE A 284 0.84 7.59 -2.09
N ASN A 285 0.42 8.74 -1.58
CA ASN A 285 0.11 8.96 -0.16
C ASN A 285 -1.41 9.08 0.00
N ILE A 286 -2.04 8.13 0.70
CA ILE A 286 -3.48 8.14 0.89
C ILE A 286 -3.86 9.14 1.99
N ARG A 287 -4.30 10.32 1.57
CA ARG A 287 -5.40 11.01 2.28
C ARG A 287 -6.65 11.22 1.43
N ARG A 288 -6.54 11.20 0.10
CA ARG A 288 -7.68 11.32 -0.84
C ARG A 288 -7.28 10.85 -2.25
N SER A 289 -7.44 9.58 -2.59
CA SER A 289 -7.59 9.18 -4.00
C SER A 289 -7.89 7.68 -4.14
N VAL A 290 -9.05 7.38 -4.72
CA VAL A 290 -9.40 6.10 -5.38
C VAL A 290 -9.20 6.25 -6.90
N SER A 291 -8.36 7.20 -7.31
CA SER A 291 -8.06 7.48 -8.71
C SER A 291 -6.60 7.19 -8.98
N CYS A 292 -6.34 6.55 -10.11
CA CYS A 292 -5.03 6.10 -10.55
C CYS A 292 -4.12 7.26 -11.00
N GLU A 293 -3.95 8.28 -10.15
CA GLU A 293 -2.87 9.27 -10.27
C GLU A 293 -1.56 8.64 -9.79
N ILE A 294 -1.19 7.54 -10.44
CA ILE A 294 0.17 7.03 -10.51
C ILE A 294 0.90 8.06 -11.37
N PHE A 295 1.56 9.04 -10.75
CA PHE A 295 2.32 10.08 -11.46
C PHE A 295 3.50 9.50 -12.27
N SER A 296 3.19 8.82 -13.38
CA SER A 296 4.07 8.65 -14.52
C SER A 296 3.99 9.94 -15.33
N ILE A 297 4.97 10.81 -15.16
CA ILE A 297 5.19 11.93 -16.07
C ILE A 297 6.32 11.49 -17.00
N ARG A 298 6.07 11.58 -18.30
CA ARG A 298 7.06 11.40 -19.37
C ARG A 298 8.19 12.42 -19.24
#